data_AF-A0A2I0W7U6-F1
#
_entry.id   AF-A0A2I0W7U6-F1
#
_cell.length_a   1.000
_cell.length_b   1.000
_cell.length_c   1.000
_cell.angle_alpha   90.00
_cell.angle_beta   90.00
_cell.angle_gamma   90.00
#
_symmetry.space_group_name_H-M   'P 1'
#
loop_
_entity.id
_entity.type
_entity.pdbx_description
1 polymer ?
#
loop_
_entity_poly.entity_id
_entity_poly.type
_entity_poly.pdbx_seq_one_letter_code
_entity_poly.pdbx_strand_id
1 'polypeptide(L)'
;MIAQRVDQAIASRKSGDSVSRGHPYPVAYEREPYPAGFVPPRFRVFDGFGNPRQHVAQYRAICCNIGGNDALMLRLFVSSLGGVAFEWYADLPNDSVRTFAEMEQLFM
;
A
#
# COMPACT_ATOMS: atom_id res chain seq x y z
N MET A 1 -6.42 -16.17 19.99
CA MET A 1 -7.24 -15.43 19.01
C MET A 1 -6.33 -14.42 18.32
N ILE A 2 -6.37 -14.29 16.98
CA ILE A 2 -5.47 -13.40 16.21
C ILE A 2 -5.48 -11.95 16.72
N ALA A 3 -6.61 -11.49 17.27
CA ALA A 3 -6.76 -10.19 17.91
C ALA A 3 -5.66 -9.85 18.93
N GLN A 4 -5.27 -10.80 19.78
CA GLN A 4 -4.27 -10.57 20.83
C GLN A 4 -2.84 -10.37 20.28
N ARG A 5 -2.56 -10.88 19.06
CA ARG A 5 -1.29 -10.65 18.35
C ARG A 5 -1.25 -9.27 17.69
N VAL A 6 -2.41 -8.76 17.28
CA VAL A 6 -2.56 -7.42 16.69
C VAL A 6 -2.38 -6.35 17.78
N ASP A 7 -2.96 -6.56 18.97
CA ASP A 7 -2.83 -5.62 20.09
C ASP A 7 -1.39 -5.50 20.60
N GLN A 8 -0.63 -6.60 20.63
CA GLN A 8 0.79 -6.59 20.98
C GLN A 8 1.66 -5.86 19.94
N ALA A 9 1.32 -5.96 18.65
CA ALA A 9 2.01 -5.24 17.58
C ALA A 9 1.77 -3.72 17.65
N ILE A 10 0.59 -3.30 18.11
CA ILE A 10 0.25 -1.89 18.34
C ILE A 10 0.98 -1.34 19.57
N ALA A 11 1.09 -2.13 20.65
CA ALA A 11 1.79 -1.73 21.87
C ALA A 11 3.31 -1.59 21.68
N SER A 12 3.93 -2.42 20.83
CA SER A 12 5.37 -2.37 20.56
C SER A 12 5.83 -1.17 19.71
N ARG A 13 4.92 -0.42 19.07
CA ARG A 13 5.26 0.77 18.27
C ARG A 13 5.66 2.00 19.11
N LYS A 14 5.53 1.95 20.44
CA LYS A 14 5.97 3.02 21.34
C LYS A 14 7.40 2.80 21.84
N SER A 15 8.40 2.81 20.97
CA SER A 15 9.80 3.14 21.33
C SER A 15 10.76 2.92 20.16
N GLY A 16 11.40 4.00 19.71
CA GLY A 16 12.73 3.98 19.10
C GLY A 16 12.77 3.83 17.57
N ASP A 17 13.30 4.86 16.89
CA ASP A 17 13.73 4.89 15.48
C ASP A 17 13.14 3.82 14.57
N SER A 18 11.85 3.96 14.29
CA SER A 18 11.13 3.05 13.40
C SER A 18 11.15 3.66 12.01
N VAL A 19 12.01 3.18 11.12
CA VAL A 19 11.79 3.35 9.67
C VAL A 19 10.35 2.93 9.41
N SER A 20 9.52 3.86 8.93
CA SER A 20 8.08 3.66 8.72
C SER A 20 7.82 2.56 7.69
N ARG A 21 7.98 1.29 8.07
CA ARG A 21 7.77 0.12 7.20
C ARG A 21 6.40 0.24 6.52
N GLY A 22 6.36 0.03 5.21
CA GLY A 22 5.16 0.16 4.40
C GLY A 22 4.81 1.58 3.95
N HIS A 23 5.74 2.54 4.04
CA HIS A 23 5.61 3.87 3.44
C HIS A 23 6.74 4.14 2.42
N PRO A 24 6.76 3.42 1.28
CA PRO A 24 7.79 3.61 0.25
C PRO A 24 7.64 4.93 -0.52
N TYR A 25 6.64 5.74 -0.21
CA TYR A 25 6.32 6.99 -0.88
C TYR A 25 6.48 8.20 0.05
N PRO A 26 6.62 9.42 -0.50
CA PRO A 26 6.71 10.66 0.26
C PRO A 26 5.66 10.78 1.37
N VAL A 27 6.10 11.07 2.60
CA VAL A 27 5.17 11.31 3.74
C VAL A 27 4.12 12.39 3.46
N ALA A 28 4.42 13.32 2.55
CA ALA A 28 3.46 14.33 2.08
C ALA A 28 2.18 13.72 1.50
N TYR A 29 2.26 12.52 0.93
CA TYR A 29 1.11 11.84 0.34
C TYR A 29 0.06 11.49 1.39
N GLU A 30 0.44 11.26 2.65
CA GLU A 30 -0.53 11.02 3.74
C GLU A 30 -1.49 12.19 3.96
N ARG A 31 -1.06 13.40 3.58
CA ARG A 31 -1.85 14.64 3.69
C ARG A 31 -2.73 14.90 2.47
N GLU A 32 -2.57 14.11 1.41
CA GLU A 32 -3.40 14.24 0.20
C GLU A 32 -4.86 13.94 0.56
N PRO A 33 -5.80 14.87 0.28
CA PRO A 33 -7.20 14.67 0.57
C PRO A 33 -7.80 13.64 -0.40
N TYR A 34 -8.68 12.78 0.12
CA TYR A 34 -9.50 11.94 -0.73
C TYR A 34 -10.56 12.80 -1.47
N PRO A 35 -10.96 12.42 -2.70
CA PRO A 35 -12.06 13.07 -3.40
C PRO A 35 -13.35 13.09 -2.56
N ALA A 36 -14.19 14.11 -2.77
CA ALA A 36 -15.47 14.20 -2.07
C ALA A 36 -16.34 12.96 -2.36
N GLY A 37 -16.89 12.35 -1.31
CA GLY A 37 -17.69 11.13 -1.42
C GLY A 37 -16.86 9.85 -1.66
N PHE A 38 -15.53 9.91 -1.50
CA PHE A 38 -14.69 8.73 -1.63
C PHE A 38 -15.03 7.67 -0.59
N VAL A 39 -15.29 6.46 -1.09
CA VAL A 39 -15.41 5.25 -0.28
C VAL A 39 -14.18 4.40 -0.58
N PRO A 40 -13.38 4.01 0.44
CA PRO A 40 -12.25 3.13 0.24
C PRO A 40 -12.66 1.86 -0.51
N PRO A 41 -12.07 1.59 -1.68
CA PRO A 41 -12.43 0.40 -2.44
C PRO A 41 -11.98 -0.86 -1.73
N ARG A 42 -12.69 -1.96 -1.98
CA ARG A 42 -12.26 -3.29 -1.54
C ARG A 42 -11.40 -3.91 -2.63
N PHE A 43 -10.14 -4.15 -2.31
CA PHE A 43 -9.22 -4.82 -3.22
C PHE A 43 -9.27 -6.33 -3.05
N ARG A 44 -8.97 -7.05 -4.14
CA ARG A 44 -8.53 -8.43 -4.03
C ARG A 44 -7.10 -8.43 -3.49
N VAL A 45 -6.87 -9.19 -2.43
CA VAL A 45 -5.55 -9.34 -1.83
C VAL A 45 -4.70 -10.23 -2.74
N PHE A 46 -3.50 -9.77 -3.08
CA PHE A 46 -2.46 -10.54 -3.73
C PHE A 46 -1.41 -10.91 -2.69
N ASP A 47 -1.24 -12.20 -2.46
CA ASP A 47 -0.35 -12.76 -1.44
C ASP A 47 1.07 -13.03 -1.95
N GLY A 48 1.32 -12.76 -3.23
CA GLY A 48 2.56 -13.09 -3.95
C GLY A 48 2.40 -14.21 -4.98
N PHE A 49 1.25 -14.90 -5.00
CA PHE A 49 1.02 -16.02 -5.90
C PHE A 49 0.02 -15.66 -7.02
N GLY A 50 0.31 -16.12 -8.24
CA GLY A 50 -0.52 -15.86 -9.42
C GLY A 50 0.09 -14.84 -10.38
N ASN A 51 -0.75 -14.10 -11.10
CA ASN A 51 -0.29 -13.17 -12.14
C ASN A 51 -0.21 -11.72 -11.62
N PRO A 52 0.99 -11.16 -11.41
CA PRO A 52 1.16 -9.80 -10.88
C PRO A 52 0.63 -8.73 -11.85
N ARG A 53 0.73 -8.94 -13.16
CA ARG A 53 0.17 -8.02 -14.16
C ARG A 53 -1.34 -7.94 -14.09
N GLN A 54 -2.01 -9.08 -13.87
CA GLN A 54 -3.45 -9.10 -13.69
C GLN A 54 -3.86 -8.37 -12.40
N HIS A 55 -3.13 -8.57 -11.31
CA HIS A 55 -3.37 -7.85 -10.06
C HIS A 55 -3.28 -6.34 -10.24
N VAL A 56 -2.19 -5.85 -10.83
CA VAL A 56 -1.95 -4.43 -11.10
C VAL A 56 -3.04 -3.83 -12.01
N ALA A 57 -3.43 -4.54 -13.06
CA ALA A 57 -4.50 -4.09 -13.96
C ALA A 57 -5.86 -3.98 -13.24
N GLN A 58 -6.20 -4.95 -12.37
CA GLN A 58 -7.41 -4.91 -11.56
C GLN A 58 -7.37 -3.77 -10.54
N TYR A 59 -6.22 -3.57 -9.89
CA TYR A 59 -6.00 -2.47 -8.96
C TYR A 59 -6.25 -1.11 -9.65
N ARG A 60 -5.66 -0.87 -10.83
CA ARG A 60 -5.89 0.35 -11.62
C ARG A 60 -7.35 0.55 -11.99
N ALA A 61 -8.04 -0.51 -12.42
CA ALA A 61 -9.44 -0.42 -12.80
C ALA A 61 -10.33 -0.01 -11.61
N ILE A 62 -10.03 -0.51 -10.41
CA ILE A 62 -10.74 -0.13 -9.17
C ILE A 62 -10.42 1.32 -8.77
N CYS A 63 -9.19 1.77 -8.96
CA CYS A 63 -8.73 3.12 -8.65
C CYS A 63 -9.07 4.18 -9.72
N CYS A 64 -9.84 3.84 -10.77
CA CYS A 64 -10.13 4.77 -11.86
C CYS A 64 -10.76 6.09 -11.38
N ASN A 65 -11.63 6.03 -10.35
CA ASN A 65 -12.32 7.19 -9.77
C ASN A 65 -11.41 8.09 -8.91
N ILE A 66 -10.17 7.65 -8.63
CA ILE A 66 -9.14 8.43 -7.93
C ILE A 66 -8.42 9.38 -8.92
N GLY A 67 -8.77 9.31 -10.21
CA GLY A 67 -8.36 10.30 -11.21
C GLY A 67 -6.86 10.26 -11.54
N GLY A 68 -6.18 9.14 -11.27
CA GLY A 68 -4.74 9.02 -11.51
C GLY A 68 -3.87 9.79 -10.51
N ASN A 69 -4.40 10.10 -9.32
CA ASN A 69 -3.60 10.66 -8.24
C ASN A 69 -2.64 9.59 -7.68
N ASP A 70 -1.38 9.64 -8.12
CA ASP A 70 -0.31 8.71 -7.71
C ASP A 70 -0.18 8.60 -6.19
N ALA A 71 -0.36 9.71 -5.46
CA ALA A 71 -0.26 9.70 -4.01
C ALA A 71 -1.31 8.81 -3.36
N LEU A 72 -2.57 8.92 -3.82
CA LEU A 72 -3.67 8.10 -3.32
C LEU A 72 -3.56 6.65 -3.80
N MET A 73 -3.10 6.41 -5.02
CA MET A 73 -2.83 5.05 -5.52
C MET A 73 -1.75 4.36 -4.69
N LEU A 74 -0.60 4.99 -4.48
CA LEU A 74 0.48 4.42 -3.67
C LEU A 74 0.04 4.15 -2.23
N ARG A 75 -0.72 5.07 -1.61
CA ARG A 75 -1.29 4.88 -0.27
C ARG A 75 -2.21 3.67 -0.15
N LEU A 76 -3.03 3.43 -1.17
CA LEU A 76 -4.01 2.35 -1.14
C LEU A 76 -3.44 1.01 -1.59
N PHE A 77 -2.32 0.99 -2.31
CA PHE A 77 -1.72 -0.23 -2.85
C PHE A 77 -1.40 -1.26 -1.77
N VAL A 78 -0.89 -0.85 -0.61
CA VAL A 78 -0.62 -1.77 0.49
C VAL A 78 -1.85 -2.56 0.95
N SER A 79 -3.05 -2.01 0.77
CA SER A 79 -4.32 -2.67 1.14
C SER A 79 -4.74 -3.76 0.15
N SER A 80 -4.09 -3.85 -1.01
CA SER A 80 -4.27 -4.93 -1.98
C SER A 80 -3.25 -6.05 -1.82
N LEU A 81 -2.34 -5.97 -0.84
CA LEU A 81 -1.25 -6.92 -0.63
C LEU A 81 -1.44 -7.74 0.65
N GLY A 82 -0.97 -8.98 0.60
CA GLY A 82 -0.87 -9.88 1.74
C GLY A 82 0.37 -10.77 1.61
N GLY A 83 0.57 -11.66 2.57
CA GLY A 83 1.64 -12.67 2.51
C GLY A 83 3.00 -12.08 2.16
N VAL A 84 3.72 -12.74 1.24
CA VAL A 84 5.07 -12.35 0.84
C VAL A 84 5.10 -11.05 0.04
N ALA A 85 4.00 -10.71 -0.65
CA ALA A 85 3.92 -9.44 -1.38
C ALA A 85 3.83 -8.23 -0.43
N PHE A 86 3.14 -8.38 0.70
CA PHE A 86 3.12 -7.34 1.74
C PHE A 86 4.49 -7.17 2.40
N GLU A 87 5.19 -8.28 2.68
CA GLU A 87 6.55 -8.23 3.24
C GLU A 87 7.52 -7.52 2.30
N TRP A 88 7.51 -7.88 1.02
CA TRP A 88 8.29 -7.19 -0.03
C TRP A 88 8.00 -5.68 -0.04
N TYR A 89 6.73 -5.28 0.00
CA TYR A 89 6.34 -3.87 0.00
C TYR A 89 6.80 -3.15 1.27
N ALA A 90 6.76 -3.82 2.42
CA ALA A 90 7.17 -3.26 3.71
C ALA A 90 8.68 -3.06 3.82
N ASP A 91 9.47 -3.79 3.04
CA ASP A 91 10.93 -3.72 2.97
C ASP A 91 11.45 -2.67 1.97
N LEU A 92 10.56 -2.09 1.15
CA LEU A 92 10.94 -0.98 0.28
C LEU A 92 11.43 0.23 1.09
N PRO A 93 12.50 0.92 0.67
CA PRO A 93 12.97 2.11 1.36
C PRO A 93 11.92 3.23 1.33
N ASN A 94 11.85 4.03 2.40
CA ASN A 94 10.99 5.21 2.42
C ASN A 94 11.38 6.19 1.29
N ASP A 95 10.39 6.90 0.77
CA ASP A 95 10.55 7.88 -0.32
C ASP A 95 11.17 7.32 -1.63
N SER A 96 11.22 6.00 -1.79
CA SER A 96 11.80 5.34 -2.97
C SER A 96 10.89 5.32 -4.19
N VAL A 97 9.57 5.49 -4.00
CA VAL A 97 8.57 5.46 -5.08
C VAL A 97 7.70 6.70 -5.04
N ARG A 98 7.65 7.43 -6.16
CA ARG A 98 6.88 8.68 -6.29
C ARG A 98 5.70 8.56 -7.23
N THR A 99 5.76 7.65 -8.20
CA THR A 99 4.64 7.44 -9.13
C THR A 99 4.12 6.01 -9.04
N PHE A 100 2.85 5.80 -9.37
CA PHE A 100 2.32 4.45 -9.44
C PHE A 100 2.98 3.66 -10.57
N ALA A 101 3.42 4.30 -11.65
CA ALA A 101 4.16 3.65 -12.73
C ALA A 101 5.50 3.07 -12.25
N GLU A 102 6.23 3.77 -11.38
CA GLU A 102 7.44 3.23 -10.73
C GLU A 102 7.11 2.02 -9.85
N MET A 103 6.02 2.07 -9.07
CA MET A 103 5.57 0.94 -8.26
C MET A 103 5.28 -0.29 -9.12
N GLU A 104 4.62 -0.11 -10.26
CA GLU A 104 4.33 -1.21 -11.19
C GLU A 104 5.57 -1.84 -11.79
N GLN A 105 6.59 -1.03 -12.10
CA GLN A 105 7.87 -1.54 -12.60
C GLN A 105 8.61 -2.35 -11.54
N LEU A 106 8.53 -1.95 -10.27
CA LEU A 106 9.13 -2.68 -9.17
C LEU A 106 8.37 -3.97 -8.83
N PHE A 107 7.06 -3.98 -9.05
CA PHE A 107 6.18 -5.09 -8.71
C PHE A 107 6.17 -6.24 -9.73
N MET A 108 6.66 -6.01 -10.96
CA MET A 108 6.75 -7.01 -12.04
C MET A 108 8.12 -7.65 -12.12
#